data_AF-A0AAN9HFZ5-F1
#
_entry.id   AF-A0AAN9HFZ5-F1
#
_cell.length_a   1.000
_cell.length_b   1.000
_cell.length_c   1.000
_cell.angle_alpha   90.00
_cell.angle_beta   90.00
_cell.angle_gamma   90.00
#
_symmetry.space_group_name_H-M   'P 1'
#
loop_
_entity.id
_entity.type
_entity.pdbx_description
1 polymer ?
#
loop_
_entity_poly.entity_id
_entity_poly.type
_entity_poly.pdbx_seq_one_letter_code
_entity_poly.pdbx_strand_id
1 'polypeptide(L)'
;MFDIEWLGRRVALRANNGKYVCTKKNGQLAAVSESLGEDEQFVLKLINRPILVLRGENGFVCHHKNSNTLDASRSGYDIFSLLFSDGAYHIKSVNEKFWYVSGSGLVCTDGDKPEDFFFEFVEYGRVGIKGQNGKYLRGDQGGTLMGDGFSVDASSLWEH
;
A
#
# COMPACT_ATOMS: atom_id res chain seq x y z
N MET A 1 -18.52 14.12 0.44
CA MET A 1 -17.30 13.46 -0.08
C MET A 1 -16.13 13.96 0.75
N PHE A 2 -15.16 13.08 1.01
CA PHE A 2 -13.93 13.42 1.72
C PHE A 2 -12.75 13.16 0.79
N ASP A 3 -11.76 14.02 0.84
CA ASP A 3 -10.45 13.77 0.25
C ASP A 3 -9.54 13.16 1.32
N ILE A 4 -8.70 12.21 0.93
CA ILE A 4 -7.72 11.58 1.80
C ILE A 4 -6.35 12.15 1.47
N GLU A 5 -5.66 12.63 2.50
CA GLU A 5 -4.25 12.99 2.42
C GLU A 5 -3.41 11.89 3.07
N TRP A 6 -2.47 11.33 2.32
CA TRP A 6 -1.60 10.23 2.75
C TRP A 6 -0.34 10.78 3.42
N LEU A 7 -0.17 10.49 4.71
CA LEU A 7 0.92 11.00 5.55
C LEU A 7 1.84 9.86 6.02
N GLY A 8 2.07 8.87 5.15
CA GLY A 8 2.78 7.63 5.47
C GLY A 8 1.95 6.74 6.39
N ARG A 9 2.32 6.66 7.68
CA ARG A 9 1.62 5.84 8.69
C ARG A 9 0.29 6.42 9.16
N ARG A 10 -0.08 7.60 8.68
CA ARG A 10 -1.30 8.30 9.05
C ARG A 10 -2.02 8.79 7.81
N VAL A 11 -3.29 9.12 7.97
CA VAL A 11 -4.09 9.79 6.96
C VAL A 11 -4.80 10.98 7.59
N ALA A 12 -5.05 12.01 6.80
CA ALA A 12 -5.97 13.07 7.16
C ALA A 12 -7.18 13.06 6.22
N LEU A 13 -8.34 13.42 6.77
CA LEU A 13 -9.59 13.47 6.01
C LEU A 13 -10.00 14.92 5.86
N ARG A 14 -10.06 15.40 4.62
CA ARG A 14 -10.54 16.75 4.29
C ARG A 14 -11.99 16.67 3.82
N ALA A 15 -12.87 17.41 4.48
CA ALA A 15 -14.27 17.45 4.09
C ALA A 15 -14.51 18.47 2.97
N ASN A 16 -15.68 18.40 2.35
CA ASN A 16 -16.11 19.31 1.28
C ASN A 16 -16.20 20.80 1.68
N ASN A 17 -16.18 21.10 2.99
CA ASN A 17 -16.08 22.47 3.49
C ASN A 17 -14.63 23.01 3.50
N GLY A 18 -13.67 22.23 2.99
CA GLY A 18 -12.26 22.59 2.90
C GLY A 18 -11.46 22.35 4.20
N LYS A 19 -12.09 21.88 5.27
CA LYS A 19 -11.48 21.69 6.59
C LYS A 19 -11.15 20.23 6.85
N TYR A 20 -10.13 19.99 7.67
CA TYR A 20 -9.79 18.67 8.18
C TYR A 20 -10.78 18.23 9.26
N VAL A 21 -11.12 16.94 9.23
CA VAL A 21 -11.80 16.24 10.31
C VAL A 21 -10.83 16.10 11.48
N CYS A 22 -11.24 16.51 12.67
CA CYS A 22 -10.47 16.33 13.89
C CYS A 22 -11.27 15.59 14.96
N THR A 23 -10.55 14.92 15.86
CA THR A 23 -11.13 14.27 17.04
C THR A 23 -11.15 15.24 18.20
N LYS A 24 -12.35 15.64 18.66
CA LYS A 24 -12.50 16.46 19.86
C LYS A 24 -12.16 15.65 21.11
N LYS A 25 -11.86 16.34 22.22
CA LYS A 25 -11.58 15.72 23.54
C LYS A 25 -12.67 14.75 24.03
N ASN A 26 -13.91 14.91 23.57
CA ASN A 26 -15.03 14.04 23.90
C ASN A 26 -15.22 12.86 22.91
N GLY A 27 -14.27 12.65 21.99
CA GLY A 27 -14.30 11.59 20.97
C GLY A 27 -15.16 11.91 19.74
N GLN A 28 -15.84 13.06 19.68
CA GLN A 28 -16.62 13.44 18.50
C GLN A 28 -15.72 13.85 17.34
N LEU A 29 -16.11 13.45 16.14
CA LEU A 29 -15.46 13.90 14.90
C LEU A 29 -16.14 15.16 14.37
N ALA A 30 -15.35 16.16 13.98
CA ALA A 30 -15.88 17.37 13.34
C ALA A 30 -14.91 17.92 12.29
N ALA A 31 -15.42 18.35 11.14
CA ALA A 31 -14.64 19.00 10.09
C ALA A 31 -14.53 20.51 10.35
N VAL A 32 -13.64 20.89 11.28
CA VAL A 32 -13.51 22.29 11.76
C VAL A 32 -12.09 22.83 11.70
N SER A 33 -11.09 21.99 11.44
CA SER A 33 -9.68 22.38 11.49
C SER A 33 -9.16 22.86 10.14
N GLU A 34 -8.39 23.95 10.13
CA GLU A 34 -7.78 24.51 8.91
C GLU A 34 -6.37 23.95 8.64
N SER A 35 -5.78 23.26 9.63
CA SER A 35 -4.39 22.81 9.60
C SER A 35 -4.25 21.39 10.14
N LEU A 36 -3.24 20.65 9.68
CA LEU A 36 -2.92 19.33 10.20
C LEU A 36 -2.23 19.44 11.57
N GLY A 37 -2.80 18.79 12.58
CA GLY A 37 -2.21 18.52 13.88
C GLY A 37 -2.30 17.04 14.23
N GLU A 38 -2.12 16.70 15.51
CA GLU A 38 -2.25 15.33 15.99
C GLU A 38 -3.71 14.85 15.97
N ASP A 39 -4.66 15.75 16.28
CA ASP A 39 -6.09 15.43 16.37
C ASP A 39 -6.74 15.18 14.99
N GLU A 40 -6.09 15.62 13.90
CA GLU A 40 -6.49 15.42 12.50
C GLU A 40 -5.89 14.18 11.85
N GLN A 41 -4.97 13.47 12.54
CA GLN A 41 -4.29 12.30 12.01
C GLN A 41 -4.97 11.01 12.45
N PHE A 42 -5.37 10.21 11.48
CA PHE A 42 -6.02 8.93 11.67
C PHE A 42 -5.14 7.78 11.21
N VAL A 43 -5.41 6.59 11.74
CA VAL A 43 -4.80 5.35 11.30
C VAL A 43 -5.81 4.58 10.46
N LEU A 44 -5.48 4.33 9.19
CA LEU A 44 -6.30 3.53 8.30
C LEU A 44 -5.88 2.06 8.37
N LYS A 45 -6.79 1.19 8.82
CA LYS A 45 -6.56 -0.26 8.91
C LYS A 45 -7.57 -1.04 8.07
N LEU A 46 -7.05 -1.83 7.14
CA LEU A 46 -7.80 -2.78 6.34
C LEU A 46 -8.01 -4.07 7.16
N ILE A 47 -9.24 -4.29 7.64
CA ILE A 47 -9.56 -5.43 8.53
C ILE A 47 -10.07 -6.66 7.79
N ASN A 48 -10.58 -6.48 6.57
CA ASN A 48 -11.22 -7.49 5.75
C ASN A 48 -10.30 -8.08 4.68
N ARG A 49 -8.97 -7.97 4.88
CA ARG A 49 -7.92 -8.53 4.02
C ARG A 49 -6.74 -9.05 4.85
N PRO A 50 -6.91 -10.12 5.66
CA PRO A 50 -5.77 -10.80 6.26
C PRO A 50 -4.90 -11.53 5.21
N ILE A 51 -5.51 -11.81 4.06
CA ILE A 51 -4.91 -12.44 2.90
C ILE A 51 -4.93 -11.43 1.75
N LEU A 52 -3.84 -11.37 0.99
CA LEU A 52 -3.64 -10.47 -0.13
C LEU A 52 -3.40 -11.26 -1.42
N VAL A 53 -4.16 -10.90 -2.45
CA VAL A 53 -3.94 -11.29 -3.84
C VAL A 53 -3.91 -10.00 -4.64
N LEU A 54 -2.87 -9.77 -5.44
CA LEU A 54 -2.73 -8.54 -6.22
C LEU A 54 -2.88 -8.84 -7.71
N ARG A 55 -3.75 -8.08 -8.38
CA ARG A 55 -3.88 -8.10 -9.84
C ARG A 55 -3.68 -6.70 -10.40
N GLY A 56 -2.69 -6.57 -11.29
CA GLY A 56 -2.46 -5.36 -12.07
C GLY A 56 -2.98 -5.50 -13.50
N GLU A 57 -2.66 -4.54 -14.34
CA GLU A 57 -3.08 -4.49 -15.74
C GLU A 57 -2.66 -5.73 -16.56
N ASN A 58 -1.45 -6.24 -16.30
CA ASN A 58 -0.85 -7.35 -17.06
C ASN A 58 -1.09 -8.74 -16.45
N GLY A 59 -1.77 -8.84 -15.31
CA GLY A 59 -2.01 -10.10 -14.62
C GLY A 59 -1.81 -10.03 -13.11
N PHE A 60 -1.65 -11.18 -12.48
CA PHE A 60 -1.44 -11.31 -11.05
C PHE A 60 0.04 -11.21 -10.68
N VAL A 61 0.25 -10.80 -9.43
CA VAL A 61 1.55 -10.84 -8.78
C VAL A 61 1.82 -12.24 -8.23
N CYS A 62 2.94 -12.85 -8.59
CA CYS A 62 3.37 -14.16 -8.08
C CYS A 62 4.88 -14.24 -7.88
N HIS A 63 5.34 -15.22 -7.11
CA HIS A 63 6.75 -15.56 -7.03
C HIS A 63 7.31 -15.93 -8.39
N HIS A 64 8.47 -15.37 -8.71
CA HIS A 64 9.24 -15.83 -9.85
C HIS A 64 9.75 -17.25 -9.58
N LYS A 65 9.75 -18.11 -10.60
CA LYS A 65 10.01 -19.56 -10.40
C LYS A 65 11.41 -19.88 -9.88
N ASN A 66 12.41 -19.09 -10.25
CA ASN A 66 13.82 -19.40 -10.07
C ASN A 66 14.60 -18.29 -9.34
N SER A 67 13.91 -17.37 -8.68
CA SER A 67 14.53 -16.28 -7.92
C SER A 67 13.67 -15.90 -6.71
N ASN A 68 14.17 -14.96 -5.92
CA ASN A 68 13.45 -14.33 -4.82
C ASN A 68 12.59 -13.12 -5.27
N THR A 69 12.41 -12.90 -6.57
CA THR A 69 11.67 -11.74 -7.09
C THR A 69 10.20 -12.10 -7.38
N LEU A 70 9.40 -11.10 -7.73
CA LEU A 70 8.00 -11.27 -8.10
C LEU A 70 7.77 -10.92 -9.57
N ASP A 71 6.94 -11.71 -10.24
CA ASP A 71 6.35 -11.40 -11.54
C ASP A 71 5.00 -10.68 -11.31
N ALA A 72 4.65 -9.72 -12.16
CA ALA A 72 3.39 -8.95 -12.15
C ALA A 72 2.54 -9.15 -13.43
N SER A 73 2.78 -10.26 -14.15
CA SER A 73 2.18 -10.55 -15.46
C SER A 73 1.61 -11.98 -15.57
N ARG A 74 1.35 -12.62 -14.42
CA ARG A 74 0.97 -14.04 -14.38
C ARG A 74 -0.53 -14.23 -14.57
N SER A 75 -0.93 -15.34 -15.18
CA SER A 75 -2.34 -15.68 -15.39
C SER A 75 -3.00 -16.33 -14.16
N GLY A 76 -2.21 -17.02 -13.32
CA GLY A 76 -2.64 -17.51 -12.01
C GLY A 76 -2.16 -16.57 -10.91
N TYR A 77 -2.67 -16.73 -9.69
CA TYR A 77 -2.37 -15.88 -8.55
C TYR A 77 -1.61 -16.63 -7.45
N ASP A 78 -0.76 -15.90 -6.73
CA ASP A 78 -0.24 -16.33 -5.44
C ASP A 78 -0.98 -15.61 -4.32
N ILE A 79 -0.89 -16.21 -3.13
CA ILE A 79 -1.50 -15.69 -1.92
C ILE A 79 -0.39 -15.21 -0.97
N PHE A 80 -0.56 -14.01 -0.44
CA PHE A 80 0.32 -13.41 0.56
C PHE A 80 -0.46 -13.09 1.85
N SER A 81 0.23 -13.03 2.98
CA SER A 81 -0.37 -12.55 4.24
C SER A 81 -0.13 -11.06 4.37
N LEU A 82 -1.16 -10.31 4.79
CA LEU A 82 -1.08 -8.88 5.04
C LEU A 82 -1.13 -8.62 6.54
N LEU A 83 -0.03 -8.11 7.09
CA LEU A 83 0.12 -7.86 8.52
C LEU A 83 0.11 -6.36 8.77
N PHE A 84 -0.85 -5.89 9.57
CA PHE A 84 -0.95 -4.48 9.92
C PHE A 84 0.07 -4.09 10.99
N SER A 85 0.76 -2.96 10.78
CA SER A 85 1.76 -2.40 11.70
C SER A 85 1.61 -0.87 11.76
N ASP A 86 0.76 -0.37 12.68
CA ASP A 86 0.61 1.05 13.00
C ASP A 86 0.55 1.98 11.76
N GLY A 87 -0.40 1.70 10.87
CA GLY A 87 -0.66 2.48 9.66
C GLY A 87 0.19 2.09 8.45
N ALA A 88 1.17 1.21 8.62
CA ALA A 88 1.84 0.51 7.55
C ALA A 88 1.37 -0.95 7.47
N TYR A 89 1.80 -1.64 6.42
CA TYR A 89 1.57 -3.06 6.21
C TYR A 89 2.87 -3.78 5.91
N HIS A 90 2.99 -5.00 6.41
CA HIS A 90 4.04 -5.94 6.05
C HIS A 90 3.41 -7.06 5.22
N ILE A 91 4.01 -7.34 4.07
CA ILE A 91 3.54 -8.39 3.17
C ILE A 91 4.45 -9.60 3.37
N LYS A 92 3.85 -10.74 3.70
CA LYS A 92 4.57 -11.97 4.04
C LYS A 92 4.21 -13.09 3.07
N SER A 93 5.22 -13.74 2.52
CA SER A 93 5.07 -14.93 1.68
C SER A 93 4.83 -16.19 2.52
N VAL A 94 4.33 -17.25 1.88
CA VAL A 94 3.98 -18.53 2.52
C VAL A 94 5.17 -19.24 3.18
N ASN A 95 6.40 -18.89 2.79
CA ASN A 95 7.66 -19.39 3.37
C ASN A 95 8.09 -18.61 4.62
N GLU A 96 7.19 -17.82 5.21
CA GLU A 96 7.42 -16.96 6.36
C GLU A 96 8.43 -15.82 6.14
N LYS A 97 8.79 -15.51 4.89
CA LYS A 97 9.65 -14.38 4.53
C LYS A 97 8.85 -13.16 4.16
N PHE A 98 9.45 -12.00 4.34
CA PHE A 98 8.84 -10.70 4.08
C PHE A 98 9.24 -10.14 2.72
N TRP A 99 8.33 -9.37 2.16
CA TRP A 99 8.63 -8.50 1.03
C TRP A 99 9.53 -7.36 1.48
N TYR A 100 10.44 -6.95 0.58
CA TYR A 100 11.25 -5.76 0.73
C TYR A 100 11.62 -5.20 -0.65
N VAL A 101 12.01 -3.92 -0.71
CA VAL A 101 12.50 -3.30 -1.95
C VAL A 101 14.02 -3.23 -1.90
N SER A 102 14.68 -3.89 -2.84
CA SER A 102 16.14 -3.90 -2.92
C SER A 102 16.70 -2.53 -3.34
N GLY A 103 18.01 -2.32 -3.18
CA GLY A 103 18.68 -1.09 -3.62
C GLY A 103 18.58 -0.82 -5.13
N SER A 104 18.30 -1.84 -5.95
CA SER A 104 18.05 -1.69 -7.39
C SER A 104 16.57 -1.43 -7.72
N GLY A 105 15.69 -1.40 -6.71
CA GLY A 105 14.25 -1.23 -6.88
C GLY A 105 13.49 -2.52 -7.18
N LEU A 106 14.12 -3.70 -7.15
CA LEU A 106 13.41 -4.97 -7.28
C LEU A 106 12.62 -5.27 -6.01
N VAL A 107 11.39 -5.78 -6.15
CA VAL A 107 10.65 -6.34 -5.01
C VAL A 107 11.05 -7.79 -4.81
N CYS A 108 11.59 -8.10 -3.63
CA CYS A 108 12.08 -9.42 -3.27
C CYS A 108 11.27 -10.03 -2.12
N THR A 109 11.30 -11.35 -1.96
CA THR A 109 10.45 -12.12 -1.02
C THR A 109 11.22 -13.03 -0.08
N ASP A 110 12.50 -12.78 0.16
CA ASP A 110 13.36 -13.55 1.06
C ASP A 110 13.80 -12.75 2.31
N GLY A 111 13.13 -11.63 2.59
CA GLY A 111 13.43 -10.78 3.74
C GLY A 111 13.16 -11.47 5.08
N ASP A 112 14.14 -11.42 5.99
CA ASP A 112 13.97 -11.92 7.37
C ASP A 112 13.27 -10.93 8.30
N LYS A 113 13.21 -9.65 7.90
CA LYS A 113 12.60 -8.57 8.67
C LYS A 113 11.50 -7.92 7.84
N PRO A 114 10.42 -7.46 8.47
CA PRO A 114 9.38 -6.73 7.77
C PRO A 114 9.88 -5.36 7.29
N GLU A 115 9.51 -5.00 6.06
CA GLU A 115 9.57 -3.63 5.53
C GLU A 115 8.16 -3.03 5.47
N ASP A 116 8.06 -1.73 5.76
CA ASP A 116 6.80 -1.00 5.72
C ASP A 116 6.36 -0.71 4.27
N PHE A 117 5.13 -1.09 3.95
CA PHE A 117 4.41 -0.66 2.76
C PHE A 117 3.17 0.17 3.15
N PHE A 118 2.86 1.18 2.34
CA PHE A 118 1.73 2.09 2.54
C PHE A 118 0.70 1.90 1.44
N PHE A 119 -0.56 1.73 1.82
CA PHE A 119 -1.66 1.44 0.90
C PHE A 119 -2.48 2.71 0.68
N GLU A 120 -2.46 3.24 -0.54
CA GLU A 120 -3.17 4.45 -0.94
C GLU A 120 -4.37 4.06 -1.84
N PHE A 121 -5.59 4.16 -1.32
CA PHE A 121 -6.84 3.82 -2.01
C PHE A 121 -7.32 4.96 -2.91
N VAL A 122 -6.59 5.16 -4.00
CA VAL A 122 -6.76 6.29 -4.93
C VAL A 122 -7.81 6.05 -6.01
N GLU A 123 -8.24 4.81 -6.22
CA GLU A 123 -9.28 4.47 -7.19
C GLU A 123 -10.23 3.37 -6.64
N TYR A 124 -11.49 3.39 -7.06
CA TYR A 124 -12.46 2.38 -6.65
C TYR A 124 -11.98 0.96 -7.00
N GLY A 125 -11.86 0.13 -5.97
CA GLY A 125 -11.43 -1.27 -6.10
C GLY A 125 -9.93 -1.46 -6.36
N ARG A 126 -9.15 -0.38 -6.47
CA ARG A 126 -7.71 -0.43 -6.74
C ARG A 126 -6.90 0.35 -5.70
N VAL A 127 -5.69 -0.15 -5.43
CA VAL A 127 -4.78 0.44 -4.44
C VAL A 127 -3.42 0.70 -5.06
N GLY A 128 -2.84 1.86 -4.75
CA GLY A 128 -1.42 2.12 -4.95
C GLY A 128 -0.64 1.63 -3.73
N ILE A 129 0.43 0.87 -3.93
CA ILE A 129 1.27 0.37 -2.83
C ILE A 129 2.60 1.08 -2.89
N LYS A 130 2.96 1.82 -1.83
CA LYS A 130 4.19 2.60 -1.76
C LYS A 130 5.17 1.94 -0.79
N GLY A 131 6.40 1.71 -1.23
CA GLY A 131 7.46 1.18 -0.38
C GLY A 131 8.04 2.24 0.57
N GLN A 132 8.84 1.80 1.52
CA GLN A 132 9.53 2.70 2.46
C GLN A 132 10.48 3.68 1.75
N ASN A 133 10.93 3.32 0.55
CA ASN A 133 11.71 4.19 -0.34
C ASN A 133 10.92 5.35 -0.98
N GLY A 134 9.61 5.47 -0.68
CA GLY A 134 8.74 6.53 -1.17
C GLY A 134 8.27 6.35 -2.62
N LYS A 135 8.48 5.17 -3.21
CA LYS A 135 8.09 4.85 -4.60
C LYS A 135 7.00 3.80 -4.63
N TYR A 136 6.17 3.83 -5.67
CA TYR A 136 5.10 2.87 -5.87
C TYR A 136 5.60 1.56 -6.46
N LEU A 137 4.99 0.47 -6.02
CA LEU A 137 5.13 -0.84 -6.64
C LEU A 137 4.42 -0.83 -7.99
N ARG A 138 5.12 -1.23 -9.04
CA ARG A 138 4.61 -1.32 -10.42
C ARG A 138 5.14 -2.55 -11.14
N GLY A 139 4.36 -3.06 -12.09
CA GLY A 139 4.88 -4.00 -13.09
C GLY A 139 5.72 -3.25 -14.13
N ASP A 140 6.95 -3.69 -14.39
CA ASP A 140 7.73 -3.16 -15.50
C ASP A 140 7.33 -3.78 -16.85
N GLN A 141 7.97 -3.34 -17.94
CA GLN A 141 7.70 -3.87 -19.28
C GLN A 141 8.10 -5.35 -19.43
N GLY A 142 9.03 -5.84 -18.61
CA GLY A 142 9.41 -7.24 -18.53
C GLY A 142 8.44 -8.09 -17.70
N GLY A 143 7.46 -7.47 -17.04
CA GLY A 143 6.52 -8.14 -16.15
C GLY A 143 7.11 -8.46 -14.77
N THR A 144 8.21 -7.82 -14.37
CA THR A 144 8.79 -7.91 -13.02
C THR A 144 8.16 -6.86 -12.12
N LEU A 145 7.91 -7.20 -10.85
CA LEU A 145 7.45 -6.23 -9.86
C LEU A 145 8.63 -5.38 -9.35
N MET A 146 8.51 -4.07 -9.55
CA MET A 146 9.51 -3.06 -9.18
C MET A 146 8.91 -2.07 -8.18
N GLY A 147 9.68 -1.65 -7.18
CA GLY A 147 9.36 -0.57 -6.25
C GLY A 147 10.00 0.76 -6.68
N ASP A 148 9.83 1.15 -7.94
CA ASP A 148 10.49 2.33 -8.52
C ASP A 148 9.54 3.35 -9.17
N GLY A 149 8.23 3.19 -9.03
CA GLY A 149 7.22 4.10 -9.58
C GLY A 149 7.19 5.46 -8.88
N PHE A 150 7.24 6.56 -9.64
CA PHE A 150 7.23 7.92 -9.10
C PHE A 150 5.82 8.49 -8.86
N SER A 151 4.81 7.91 -9.53
CA SER A 151 3.42 8.33 -9.45
C SER A 151 2.50 7.12 -9.59
N VAL A 152 1.24 7.30 -9.20
CA VAL A 152 0.19 6.32 -9.48
C VAL A 152 -0.18 6.39 -10.95
N ASP A 153 -0.17 5.23 -11.62
CA ASP A 153 -0.64 5.02 -12.98
C ASP A 153 -1.16 3.57 -13.14
N ALA A 154 -1.53 3.18 -14.36
CA ALA A 154 -2.08 1.84 -14.62
C ALA A 154 -1.14 0.69 -14.23
N SER A 155 0.18 0.91 -14.28
CA SER A 155 1.19 -0.09 -13.94
C SER A 155 1.40 -0.26 -12.43
N SER A 156 0.99 0.73 -11.63
CA SER A 156 1.18 0.80 -10.18
C SER A 156 -0.10 0.69 -9.35
N LEU A 157 -1.22 0.37 -10.01
CA LEU A 157 -2.52 0.13 -9.39
C LEU A 157 -2.85 -1.37 -9.36
N TRP A 158 -3.35 -1.81 -8.20
CA TRP A 158 -3.62 -3.22 -7.92
C TRP A 158 -5.04 -3.44 -7.42
N GLU A 159 -5.76 -4.38 -8.01
CA GLU A 159 -6.96 -4.98 -7.39
C GLU A 159 -6.51 -5.87 -6.22
N HIS A 160 -7.27 -5.87 -5.11
CA HIS A 160 -6.88 -6.49 -3.83
C HIS A 160 -8.02 -7.20 -3.07
#